data_AF-A0A928DI40-F1
#
_entry.id   AF-A0A928DI40-F1
#
_cell.length_a   1.000
_cell.length_b   1.000
_cell.length_c   1.000
_cell.angle_alpha   90.00
_cell.angle_beta   90.00
_cell.angle_gamma   90.00
#
_symmetry.space_group_name_H-M   'P 1'
#
loop_
_entity.id
_entity.type
_entity.pdbx_description
1 polymer ?
#
loop_
_entity_poly.entity_id
_entity_poly.type
_entity_poly.pdbx_seq_one_letter_code
_entity_poly.pdbx_strand_id
1 'polypeptide(L)'
;MKTAFAILIGVACVLNVSYAYNFLFTAHSNNGVVGVANDKGEIRWSMKADHPQEACVSPDGKKIFVSYSNGATMYSFPEKKELWQYKCPTVLWSGVESDKLKKGDLVTLENPVAQILGDDLFLVGNEGRSMLMEINSQGVVLKSIKTESLNVVKHGEFRLASKTKNGLYMFPLLSSSLLTIYNSDLQQVRRIKTESGVVSAKMLDDGSLILGGLFGIAFYDKNDVKTGGISGEQLQKQLGAKSPIIICDVHVLPNKNLLCTTYGGKEIPDVLEVSQDGKIVKVIDFPEHYFFSALQLLDDNLKPLE
;
A
#
# COMPACT_ATOMS: atom_id res chain seq x y z
N MET A 1 16.65 -26.88 -61.85
CA MET A 1 16.87 -26.88 -60.38
C MET A 1 16.33 -25.58 -59.82
N LYS A 2 15.20 -25.62 -59.10
CA LYS A 2 14.67 -24.48 -58.35
C LYS A 2 14.85 -24.81 -56.87
N THR A 3 15.71 -24.06 -56.19
CA THR A 3 15.97 -24.24 -54.75
C THR A 3 15.04 -23.27 -54.00
N ALA A 4 14.06 -23.81 -53.27
CA ALA A 4 13.19 -23.04 -52.40
C ALA A 4 13.90 -22.83 -51.06
N PHE A 5 14.04 -21.57 -50.65
CA PHE A 5 14.44 -21.21 -49.29
C PHE A 5 13.17 -21.16 -48.42
N ALA A 6 13.05 -22.09 -47.49
CA ALA A 6 12.06 -22.02 -46.42
C ALA A 6 12.61 -21.11 -45.31
N ILE A 7 11.96 -19.97 -45.09
CA ILE A 7 12.21 -19.11 -43.93
C ILE A 7 11.45 -19.72 -42.75
N LEU A 8 12.19 -20.27 -41.80
CA LEU A 8 11.65 -20.72 -40.51
C LEU A 8 11.38 -19.47 -39.66
N ILE A 9 10.12 -19.08 -39.53
CA ILE A 9 9.70 -18.07 -38.55
C ILE A 9 9.66 -18.79 -37.20
N GLY A 10 10.72 -18.63 -36.41
CA GLY A 10 10.76 -19.08 -35.03
C GLY A 10 9.79 -18.24 -34.19
N VAL A 11 8.66 -18.83 -33.80
CA VAL A 11 7.80 -18.27 -32.75
C VAL A 11 8.55 -18.44 -31.43
N ALA A 12 9.13 -17.36 -30.93
CA ALA A 12 9.68 -17.34 -29.58
C ALA A 12 8.51 -17.40 -28.59
N CYS A 13 8.20 -18.59 -28.07
CA CYS A 13 7.41 -18.73 -26.86
C CYS A 13 8.20 -18.11 -25.72
N VAL A 14 7.84 -16.88 -25.32
CA VAL A 14 8.29 -16.31 -24.05
C VAL A 14 7.67 -17.18 -22.96
N LEU A 15 8.47 -18.04 -22.35
CA LEU A 15 8.07 -18.79 -21.17
C LEU A 15 7.83 -17.76 -20.05
N ASN A 16 6.56 -17.58 -19.65
CA ASN A 16 6.23 -16.85 -18.45
C ASN A 16 6.74 -17.64 -17.25
N VAL A 17 7.95 -17.30 -16.79
CA VAL A 17 8.49 -17.83 -15.54
C VAL A 17 7.69 -17.18 -14.41
N SER A 18 6.79 -17.94 -13.77
CA SER A 18 6.16 -17.53 -12.52
C SER A 18 7.25 -17.40 -11.46
N TYR A 19 7.46 -16.18 -10.96
CA TYR A 19 8.39 -15.93 -9.87
C TYR A 19 7.72 -16.38 -8.56
N ALA A 20 8.41 -17.17 -7.74
CA ALA A 20 7.91 -17.53 -6.42
C ALA A 20 8.19 -16.39 -5.44
N TYR A 21 7.18 -15.98 -4.69
CA TYR A 21 7.30 -14.94 -3.67
C TYR A 21 6.31 -15.20 -2.54
N ASN A 22 6.64 -14.69 -1.36
CA ASN A 22 5.71 -14.56 -0.27
C ASN A 22 5.31 -13.09 -0.15
N PHE A 23 4.13 -12.82 0.38
CA PHE A 23 3.70 -11.46 0.67
C PHE A 23 2.87 -11.43 1.94
N LEU A 24 3.14 -10.42 2.77
CA LEU A 24 2.26 -9.97 3.82
C LEU A 24 1.09 -9.22 3.19
N PHE A 25 -0.10 -9.36 3.76
CA PHE A 25 -1.28 -8.59 3.37
C PHE A 25 -2.12 -8.18 4.59
N THR A 26 -2.91 -7.14 4.40
CA THR A 26 -4.00 -6.75 5.30
C THR A 26 -5.32 -6.77 4.54
N ALA A 27 -6.39 -7.26 5.17
CA ALA A 27 -7.74 -7.27 4.58
C ALA A 27 -8.81 -6.96 5.63
N HIS A 28 -9.89 -6.29 5.23
CA HIS A 28 -10.88 -5.74 6.17
C HIS A 28 -12.11 -6.64 6.40
N SER A 29 -12.36 -7.61 5.51
CA SER A 29 -13.47 -8.56 5.63
C SER A 29 -13.46 -9.36 6.94
N ASN A 30 -14.62 -9.86 7.38
CA ASN A 30 -14.73 -10.88 8.44
C ASN A 30 -14.03 -10.52 9.77
N ASN A 31 -14.13 -9.25 10.19
CA ASN A 31 -13.44 -8.66 11.36
C ASN A 31 -11.92 -8.51 11.21
N GLY A 32 -11.44 -8.52 9.97
CA GLY A 32 -10.09 -8.15 9.57
C GLY A 32 -9.00 -9.20 9.85
N VAL A 33 -7.99 -9.22 8.97
CA VAL A 33 -6.89 -10.17 9.01
C VAL A 33 -5.58 -9.50 8.59
N VAL A 34 -4.50 -9.90 9.24
CA VAL A 34 -3.14 -9.77 8.72
C VAL A 34 -2.64 -11.17 8.42
N GLY A 35 -2.12 -11.39 7.21
CA GLY A 35 -1.71 -12.72 6.77
C GLY A 35 -0.46 -12.69 5.91
N VAL A 36 0.22 -13.83 5.83
CA VAL A 36 1.28 -14.11 4.87
C VAL A 36 0.78 -15.21 3.96
N ALA A 37 0.77 -14.95 2.66
CA ALA A 37 0.50 -15.93 1.62
C ALA A 37 1.68 -16.05 0.67
N ASN A 38 1.76 -17.18 -0.04
CA ASN A 38 2.64 -17.29 -1.19
C ASN A 38 1.92 -16.87 -2.48
N ASP A 39 2.69 -16.84 -3.56
CA ASP A 39 2.20 -16.59 -4.92
C ASP A 39 1.12 -17.57 -5.40
N LYS A 40 0.86 -18.68 -4.70
CA LYS A 40 -0.24 -19.63 -5.01
C LYS A 40 -1.52 -19.37 -4.22
N GLY A 41 -1.54 -18.36 -3.36
CA GLY A 41 -2.66 -18.08 -2.45
C GLY A 41 -2.71 -18.97 -1.22
N GLU A 42 -1.64 -19.73 -0.93
CA GLU A 42 -1.57 -20.56 0.27
C GLU A 42 -1.18 -19.67 1.46
N ILE A 43 -2.11 -19.51 2.41
CA ILE A 43 -1.84 -18.79 3.67
C ILE A 43 -0.87 -19.63 4.52
N ARG A 44 0.31 -19.08 4.80
CA ARG A 44 1.35 -19.68 5.64
C ARG A 44 1.24 -19.27 7.10
N TRP A 45 0.70 -18.09 7.34
CA TRP A 45 0.51 -17.52 8.65
C TRP A 45 -0.61 -16.48 8.60
N SER A 46 -1.39 -16.35 9.65
CA SER A 46 -2.35 -15.26 9.79
C SER A 46 -2.68 -14.98 11.24
N MET A 47 -3.13 -13.76 11.51
CA MET A 47 -3.76 -13.37 12.76
C MET A 47 -4.98 -12.50 12.49
N LYS A 48 -5.98 -12.63 13.36
CA LYS A 48 -7.10 -11.69 13.38
C LYS A 48 -6.59 -10.31 13.80
N ALA A 49 -7.05 -9.28 13.11
CA ALA A 49 -6.73 -7.90 13.43
C ALA A 49 -7.97 -7.06 13.13
N ASP A 50 -8.42 -6.23 14.05
CA ASP A 50 -9.65 -5.45 13.86
C ASP A 50 -9.44 -4.29 12.89
N HIS A 51 -9.98 -4.39 11.67
CA HIS A 51 -9.89 -3.36 10.64
C HIS A 51 -8.43 -2.89 10.34
N PRO A 52 -7.51 -3.82 9.99
CA PRO A 52 -6.10 -3.52 9.84
C PRO A 52 -5.85 -2.71 8.56
N GLN A 53 -5.11 -1.61 8.67
CA GLN A 53 -4.88 -0.70 7.53
C GLN A 53 -3.61 -1.06 6.75
N GLU A 54 -2.53 -1.34 7.48
CA GLU A 54 -1.20 -1.66 6.95
C GLU A 54 -0.48 -2.56 7.95
N ALA A 55 0.48 -3.35 7.49
CA ALA A 55 1.39 -4.07 8.35
C ALA A 55 2.81 -4.10 7.75
N CYS A 56 3.82 -4.17 8.61
CA CYS A 56 5.23 -4.19 8.22
C CYS A 56 6.00 -5.19 9.08
N VAL A 57 6.64 -6.16 8.44
CA VAL A 57 7.58 -7.10 9.07
C VAL A 57 8.95 -6.43 9.18
N SER A 58 9.59 -6.63 10.33
CA SER A 58 10.94 -6.15 10.63
C SER A 58 12.02 -6.81 9.74
N PRO A 59 13.17 -6.16 9.49
CA PRO A 59 14.22 -6.70 8.64
C PRO A 59 14.77 -8.07 9.08
N ASP A 60 14.75 -8.38 10.37
CA ASP A 60 15.20 -9.67 10.90
C ASP A 60 14.13 -10.76 10.85
N GLY A 61 12.89 -10.42 10.47
CA GLY A 61 11.75 -11.32 10.38
C GLY A 61 11.19 -11.76 11.74
N LYS A 62 11.48 -11.06 12.84
CA LYS A 62 11.07 -11.48 14.20
C LYS A 62 9.93 -10.67 14.81
N LYS A 63 9.57 -9.55 14.19
CA LYS A 63 8.50 -8.66 14.63
C LYS A 63 7.65 -8.21 13.47
N ILE A 64 6.39 -7.91 13.75
CA ILE A 64 5.44 -7.30 12.82
C ILE A 64 4.75 -6.12 13.49
N PHE A 65 4.72 -4.98 12.81
CA PHE A 65 4.02 -3.78 13.24
C PHE A 65 2.74 -3.64 12.43
N VAL A 66 1.59 -3.60 13.10
CA VAL A 66 0.27 -3.61 12.46
C VAL A 66 -0.47 -2.32 12.79
N SER A 67 -0.94 -1.61 11.77
CA SER A 67 -1.80 -0.44 11.89
C SER A 67 -3.26 -0.84 12.03
N TYR A 68 -3.96 -0.20 12.96
CA TYR A 68 -5.39 -0.29 13.20
C TYR A 68 -6.00 1.11 13.10
N SER A 69 -7.32 1.23 12.97
CA SER A 69 -7.97 2.55 12.91
C SER A 69 -7.51 3.51 14.01
N ASN A 70 -7.39 3.07 15.27
CA ASN A 70 -7.08 3.96 16.39
C ASN A 70 -5.63 3.87 16.90
N GLY A 71 -4.70 3.32 16.11
CA GLY A 71 -3.30 3.20 16.52
C GLY A 71 -2.50 2.16 15.76
N ALA A 72 -1.45 1.65 16.37
CA ALA A 72 -0.68 0.53 15.83
C ALA A 72 -0.09 -0.31 16.96
N THR A 73 0.04 -1.62 16.73
CA THR A 73 0.56 -2.55 17.72
C THR A 73 1.73 -3.35 17.14
N MET A 74 2.80 -3.47 17.91
CA MET A 74 3.93 -4.33 17.59
C MET A 74 3.71 -5.72 18.19
N TYR A 75 3.92 -6.76 17.39
CA TYR A 75 3.85 -8.15 17.82
C TYR A 75 5.19 -8.86 17.56
N SER A 76 5.49 -9.89 18.36
CA SER A 76 6.45 -10.91 17.96
C SER A 76 5.90 -11.69 16.77
N PHE A 77 6.79 -12.06 15.87
CA PHE A 77 6.46 -12.76 14.63
C PHE A 77 7.37 -13.98 14.51
N PRO A 78 6.80 -15.19 14.38
CA PRO A 78 5.39 -15.51 14.11
C PRO A 78 4.49 -15.74 15.35
N GLU A 79 4.96 -15.56 16.58
CA GLU A 79 4.23 -16.03 17.78
C GLU A 79 3.04 -15.16 18.20
N LYS A 80 2.85 -13.99 17.59
CA LYS A 80 1.70 -13.08 17.81
C LYS A 80 1.63 -12.51 19.22
N LYS A 81 2.74 -12.46 19.96
CA LYS A 81 2.77 -11.85 21.28
C LYS A 81 2.83 -10.33 21.15
N GLU A 82 1.86 -9.62 21.71
CA GLU A 82 1.91 -8.15 21.79
C GLU A 82 3.15 -7.70 22.58
N LEU A 83 3.89 -6.74 22.01
CA LEU A 83 5.10 -6.16 22.61
C LEU A 83 4.84 -4.75 23.15
N TRP A 84 4.18 -3.90 22.37
CA TRP A 84 3.78 -2.54 22.75
C TRP A 84 2.77 -1.97 21.73
N GLN A 85 2.12 -0.87 22.09
CA GLN A 85 1.11 -0.20 21.26
C GLN A 85 1.28 1.32 21.23
N TYR A 86 1.12 1.90 20.05
CA TYR A 86 0.81 3.32 19.83
C TYR A 86 -0.70 3.53 19.77
N LYS A 87 -1.21 4.55 20.45
CA LYS A 87 -2.62 4.95 20.43
C LYS A 87 -2.76 6.33 19.81
N CYS A 88 -3.69 6.47 18.88
CA CYS A 88 -4.01 7.78 18.31
C CYS A 88 -4.53 8.73 19.39
N PRO A 89 -4.16 10.02 19.34
CA PRO A 89 -4.66 11.00 20.27
C PRO A 89 -6.15 11.32 20.01
N THR A 90 -6.86 11.70 21.06
CA THR A 90 -8.18 12.34 20.97
C THR A 90 -7.98 13.86 20.93
N VAL A 91 -8.59 14.53 19.97
CA VAL A 91 -8.43 15.97 19.76
C VAL A 91 -9.78 16.64 19.51
N LEU A 92 -9.85 17.97 19.68
CA LEU A 92 -10.97 18.75 19.17
C LEU A 92 -10.91 18.78 17.64
N TRP A 93 -12.00 18.38 17.01
CA TRP A 93 -12.12 18.33 15.56
C TRP A 93 -12.08 19.73 14.96
N SER A 94 -11.23 19.91 13.96
CA SER A 94 -11.10 21.18 13.24
C SER A 94 -11.12 21.01 11.72
N GLY A 95 -11.34 19.79 11.23
CA GLY A 95 -11.37 19.48 9.80
C GLY A 95 -12.74 19.71 9.16
N VAL A 96 -12.98 19.01 8.05
CA VAL A 96 -14.23 19.02 7.31
C VAL A 96 -15.35 18.44 8.17
N GLU A 97 -16.49 19.14 8.24
CA GLU A 97 -17.67 18.66 8.95
C GLU A 97 -18.44 17.63 8.12
N SER A 98 -19.12 16.71 8.80
CA SER A 98 -20.02 15.72 8.21
C SER A 98 -21.28 15.58 9.07
N ASP A 99 -22.20 14.72 8.67
CA ASP A 99 -23.40 14.41 9.47
C ASP A 99 -23.06 13.79 10.84
N LYS A 100 -21.86 13.19 10.97
CA LYS A 100 -21.42 12.48 12.18
C LYS A 100 -20.34 13.21 12.97
N LEU A 101 -19.79 14.31 12.44
CA LEU A 101 -18.64 14.98 13.03
C LEU A 101 -18.70 16.48 12.75
N LYS A 102 -18.78 17.28 13.81
CA LYS A 102 -18.83 18.76 13.79
C LYS A 102 -17.56 19.34 14.38
N LYS A 103 -17.23 20.58 14.00
CA LYS A 103 -16.07 21.28 14.56
C LYS A 103 -16.25 21.46 16.07
N GLY A 104 -15.20 21.17 16.83
CA GLY A 104 -15.23 21.16 18.29
C GLY A 104 -15.57 19.81 18.92
N ASP A 105 -16.01 18.81 18.15
CA ASP A 105 -16.24 17.46 18.68
C ASP A 105 -14.91 16.82 19.13
N LEU A 106 -14.93 16.06 20.24
CA LEU A 106 -13.79 15.23 20.61
C LEU A 106 -13.75 13.99 19.72
N VAL A 107 -12.65 13.80 19.01
CA VAL A 107 -12.46 12.71 18.06
C VAL A 107 -11.10 12.07 18.22
N THR A 108 -11.07 10.74 18.29
CA THR A 108 -9.83 9.97 18.17
C THR A 108 -9.43 9.93 16.71
N LEU A 109 -8.19 10.38 16.44
CA LEU A 109 -7.62 10.39 15.09
C LEU A 109 -7.43 8.95 14.57
N GLU A 110 -7.24 8.82 13.25
CA GLU A 110 -7.03 7.52 12.64
C GLU A 110 -5.59 7.30 12.18
N ASN A 111 -5.09 6.07 12.35
CA ASN A 111 -3.78 5.64 11.87
C ASN A 111 -3.90 4.63 10.73
N PRO A 112 -3.55 5.01 9.50
CA PRO A 112 -3.50 4.10 8.37
C PRO A 112 -2.06 3.65 8.03
N VAL A 113 -1.10 3.88 8.93
CA VAL A 113 0.33 3.71 8.67
C VAL A 113 1.00 2.83 9.72
N ALA A 114 1.76 1.84 9.26
CA ALA A 114 2.68 1.08 10.09
C ALA A 114 3.95 0.76 9.29
N GLN A 115 5.04 1.47 9.59
CA GLN A 115 6.35 1.19 9.02
C GLN A 115 7.42 1.07 10.10
N ILE A 116 8.26 0.04 10.01
CA ILE A 116 9.45 -0.11 10.85
C ILE A 116 10.61 0.59 10.14
N LEU A 117 11.20 1.59 10.79
CA LEU A 117 12.32 2.38 10.24
C LEU A 117 13.67 1.97 10.84
N GLY A 118 13.66 1.30 12.00
CA GLY A 118 14.84 0.82 12.72
C GLY A 118 14.46 0.09 14.00
N ASP A 119 15.43 -0.22 14.86
CA ASP A 119 15.25 -1.07 16.05
C ASP A 119 14.19 -0.54 17.04
N ASP A 120 14.16 0.78 17.25
CA ASP A 120 13.21 1.48 18.11
C ASP A 120 12.70 2.77 17.44
N LEU A 121 12.51 2.70 16.12
CA LEU A 121 12.06 3.82 15.30
C LEU A 121 10.97 3.33 14.33
N PHE A 122 9.79 3.94 14.43
CA PHE A 122 8.59 3.53 13.71
C PHE A 122 7.92 4.75 13.09
N LEU A 123 7.28 4.56 11.93
CA LEU A 123 6.42 5.56 11.33
C LEU A 123 4.96 5.22 11.61
N VAL A 124 4.21 6.22 12.08
CA VAL A 124 2.74 6.18 12.21
C VAL A 124 2.14 7.44 11.60
N GLY A 125 0.85 7.40 11.31
CA GLY A 125 0.09 8.51 10.75
C GLY A 125 -1.09 8.89 11.63
N ASN A 126 -1.46 10.16 11.57
CA ASN A 126 -2.66 10.70 12.20
C ASN A 126 -3.48 11.46 11.15
N GLU A 127 -4.47 10.78 10.58
CA GLU A 127 -5.50 11.41 9.74
C GLU A 127 -6.31 12.41 10.58
N GLY A 128 -6.79 13.46 9.94
CA GLY A 128 -7.45 14.58 10.61
C GLY A 128 -6.47 15.63 11.13
N ARG A 129 -5.17 15.32 11.11
CA ARG A 129 -4.08 16.28 11.31
C ARG A 129 -3.11 16.33 10.14
N SER A 130 -3.31 15.51 9.10
CA SER A 130 -2.46 15.43 7.92
C SER A 130 -0.99 15.18 8.28
N MET A 131 -0.74 14.29 9.26
CA MET A 131 0.56 14.20 9.92
C MET A 131 1.12 12.78 9.94
N LEU A 132 2.40 12.66 9.59
CA LEU A 132 3.24 11.50 9.90
C LEU A 132 4.12 11.80 11.09
N MET A 133 4.43 10.77 11.87
CA MET A 133 5.28 10.87 13.05
C MET A 133 6.25 9.71 13.09
N GLU A 134 7.51 10.03 13.33
CA GLU A 134 8.48 9.05 13.79
C GLU A 134 8.37 8.93 15.30
N ILE A 135 8.14 7.71 15.78
CA ILE A 135 7.97 7.40 17.20
C ILE A 135 8.92 6.28 17.61
N ASN A 136 9.16 6.16 18.92
CA ASN A 136 9.75 4.96 19.51
C ASN A 136 8.69 4.06 20.17
N SER A 137 9.11 2.92 20.73
CA SER A 137 8.22 1.94 21.37
C SER A 137 7.53 2.45 22.64
N GLN A 138 8.00 3.56 23.22
CA GLN A 138 7.32 4.23 24.33
C GLN A 138 6.27 5.25 23.84
N GLY A 139 6.08 5.39 22.53
CA GLY A 139 5.17 6.36 21.93
C GLY A 139 5.69 7.80 21.96
N VAL A 140 6.97 8.01 22.24
CA VAL A 140 7.59 9.34 22.18
C VAL A 140 7.71 9.74 20.72
N VAL A 141 7.15 10.90 20.38
CA VAL A 141 7.29 11.51 19.05
C VAL A 141 8.69 12.11 18.93
N LEU A 142 9.49 11.55 18.03
CA LEU A 142 10.86 11.98 17.75
C LEU A 142 10.89 13.01 16.61
N LYS A 143 9.95 12.89 15.66
CA LYS A 143 9.80 13.82 14.54
C LYS A 143 8.37 13.83 14.06
N SER A 144 7.88 14.99 13.62
CA SER A 144 6.57 15.13 12.99
C SER A 144 6.70 15.86 11.66
N ILE A 145 5.92 15.40 10.69
CA ILE A 145 5.86 15.98 9.36
C ILE A 145 4.39 16.16 9.03
N LYS A 146 4.01 17.38 8.66
CA LYS A 146 2.65 17.70 8.27
C LYS A 146 2.62 17.99 6.77
N THR A 147 1.67 17.40 6.06
CA THR A 147 1.44 17.71 4.66
C THR A 147 0.37 18.79 4.48
N GLU A 148 0.41 19.48 3.34
CA GLU A 148 -0.82 20.04 2.78
C GLU A 148 -1.86 18.93 2.57
N SER A 149 -3.09 19.20 2.99
CA SER A 149 -4.26 18.37 2.70
C SER A 149 -5.36 19.33 2.30
N LEU A 150 -5.91 19.13 1.10
CA LEU A 150 -6.99 19.98 0.58
C LEU A 150 -8.32 19.64 1.24
N ASN A 151 -8.44 18.43 1.80
CA ASN A 151 -9.63 17.91 2.46
C ASN A 151 -9.22 17.17 3.74
N VAL A 152 -9.16 17.91 4.86
CA VAL A 152 -8.84 17.34 6.17
C VAL A 152 -10.06 16.59 6.70
N VAL A 153 -10.07 15.26 6.51
CA VAL A 153 -11.13 14.35 6.95
C VAL A 153 -10.59 13.39 8.01
N LYS A 154 -11.48 12.85 8.85
CA LYS A 154 -11.08 11.89 9.90
C LYS A 154 -10.62 10.55 9.30
N HIS A 155 -11.31 10.11 8.26
CA HIS A 155 -11.06 8.84 7.57
C HIS A 155 -10.88 9.11 6.08
N GLY A 156 -9.75 8.67 5.51
CA GLY A 156 -9.52 8.74 4.07
C GLY A 156 -8.81 10.00 3.62
N GLU A 157 -8.13 10.69 4.52
CA GLU A 157 -7.23 11.79 4.22
C GLU A 157 -6.01 11.28 3.43
N PHE A 158 -5.27 10.32 4.00
CA PHE A 158 -4.19 9.57 3.36
C PHE A 158 -4.25 8.10 3.75
N ARG A 159 -3.74 7.24 2.88
CA ARG A 159 -3.47 5.82 3.20
C ARG A 159 -1.98 5.59 3.09
N LEU A 160 -1.50 4.35 3.26
CA LEU A 160 -0.18 3.80 2.89
C LEU A 160 0.96 4.82 2.69
N ALA A 161 1.10 5.73 3.64
CA ALA A 161 2.03 6.84 3.63
C ALA A 161 3.31 6.34 4.26
N SER A 162 4.45 6.70 3.68
CA SER A 162 5.69 5.99 3.98
C SER A 162 6.88 6.94 4.03
N LYS A 163 7.97 6.44 4.60
CA LYS A 163 9.30 7.03 4.50
C LYS A 163 10.16 6.13 3.62
N THR A 164 10.78 6.69 2.58
CA THR A 164 11.73 5.96 1.73
C THR A 164 13.07 5.78 2.45
N LYS A 165 13.90 4.84 1.96
CA LYS A 165 15.27 4.62 2.47
C LYS A 165 16.14 5.88 2.40
N ASN A 166 15.88 6.74 1.41
CA ASN A 166 16.57 8.03 1.25
C ASN A 166 15.97 9.15 2.13
N GLY A 167 15.06 8.82 3.05
CA GLY A 167 14.53 9.75 4.04
C GLY A 167 13.44 10.68 3.51
N LEU A 168 12.81 10.38 2.37
CA LEU A 168 11.69 11.14 1.85
C LEU A 168 10.38 10.63 2.45
N TYR A 169 9.50 11.53 2.87
CA TYR A 169 8.15 11.20 3.36
C TYR A 169 7.15 11.38 2.22
N MET A 170 6.38 10.33 1.92
CA MET A 170 5.40 10.30 0.85
C MET A 170 3.99 10.27 1.44
N PHE A 171 3.16 11.22 1.04
CA PHE A 171 1.75 11.33 1.45
C PHE A 171 0.85 11.12 0.23
N PRO A 172 0.36 9.90 -0.01
CA PRO A 172 -0.71 9.65 -0.97
C PRO A 172 -2.04 10.10 -0.35
N LEU A 173 -2.54 11.26 -0.77
CA LEU A 173 -3.72 11.90 -0.20
C LEU A 173 -4.96 11.50 -0.98
N LEU A 174 -5.71 10.54 -0.42
CA LEU A 174 -6.92 9.96 -1.01
C LEU A 174 -8.00 11.03 -1.22
N SER A 175 -8.36 11.77 -0.17
CA SER A 175 -9.41 12.80 -0.27
C SER A 175 -8.98 14.05 -1.05
N SER A 176 -7.69 14.24 -1.33
CA SER A 176 -7.18 15.42 -2.03
C SER A 176 -6.79 15.15 -3.49
N SER A 177 -6.82 13.90 -3.97
CA SER A 177 -6.30 13.52 -5.30
C SER A 177 -4.90 14.09 -5.55
N LEU A 178 -4.01 13.90 -4.58
CA LEU A 178 -2.72 14.55 -4.50
C LEU A 178 -1.67 13.59 -3.94
N LEU A 179 -0.48 13.58 -4.51
CA LEU A 179 0.71 13.03 -3.88
C LEU A 179 1.64 14.19 -3.51
N THR A 180 2.05 14.26 -2.25
CA THR A 180 3.09 15.19 -1.81
C THR A 180 4.26 14.43 -1.22
N ILE A 181 5.47 14.94 -1.44
CA ILE A 181 6.71 14.33 -0.97
C ILE A 181 7.55 15.39 -0.27
N TYR A 182 8.05 15.06 0.91
CA TYR A 182 8.88 15.94 1.74
C TYR A 182 10.25 15.32 1.98
N ASN A 183 11.30 16.15 2.05
CA ASN A 183 12.63 15.69 2.45
C ASN A 183 12.79 15.63 3.99
N SER A 184 13.98 15.23 4.45
CA SER A 184 14.31 15.20 5.88
C SER A 184 14.23 16.57 6.56
N ASP A 185 14.38 17.65 5.79
CA ASP A 185 14.32 19.03 6.29
C ASP A 185 12.89 19.60 6.27
N LEU A 186 11.90 18.73 6.04
CA LEU A 186 10.47 19.06 6.00
C LEU A 186 10.07 19.98 4.85
N GLN A 187 10.92 20.09 3.83
CA GLN A 187 10.61 20.85 2.62
C GLN A 187 9.85 19.96 1.65
N GLN A 188 8.76 20.48 1.12
CA GLN A 188 8.01 19.82 0.05
C GLN A 188 8.85 19.83 -1.23
N VAL A 189 9.27 18.66 -1.69
CA VAL A 189 10.14 18.49 -2.86
C VAL A 189 9.37 18.06 -4.10
N ARG A 190 8.21 17.42 -3.96
CA ARG A 190 7.33 17.04 -5.08
C ARG A 190 5.85 17.24 -4.70
N ARG A 191 5.04 17.61 -5.69
CA ARG A 191 3.60 17.88 -5.55
C ARG A 191 2.88 17.50 -6.84
N ILE A 192 2.20 16.37 -6.83
CA ILE A 192 1.63 15.77 -8.05
C ILE A 192 0.13 15.64 -7.88
N LYS A 193 -0.63 16.40 -8.68
CA LYS A 193 -2.09 16.26 -8.73
C LYS A 193 -2.45 15.05 -9.59
N THR A 194 -3.35 14.21 -9.11
CA THR A 194 -3.86 13.04 -9.83
C THR A 194 -5.33 13.24 -10.24
N GLU A 195 -5.80 12.36 -11.13
CA GLU A 195 -7.17 12.39 -11.65
C GLU A 195 -8.21 12.08 -10.56
N SER A 196 -7.86 11.19 -9.63
CA SER A 196 -8.66 10.81 -8.47
C SER A 196 -7.75 10.41 -7.30
N GLY A 197 -8.34 10.03 -6.17
CA GLY A 197 -7.64 9.79 -4.92
C GLY A 197 -6.50 8.77 -5.01
N VAL A 198 -5.36 9.12 -4.40
CA VAL A 198 -4.16 8.27 -4.32
C VAL A 198 -4.24 7.45 -3.03
N VAL A 199 -3.99 6.14 -3.11
CA VAL A 199 -3.98 5.24 -1.95
C VAL A 199 -2.55 4.90 -1.53
N SER A 200 -1.68 4.59 -2.49
CA SER A 200 -0.26 4.28 -2.26
C SER A 200 0.63 4.99 -3.26
N ALA A 201 1.90 5.12 -2.89
CA ALA A 201 2.95 5.54 -3.79
C ALA A 201 4.28 4.87 -3.43
N LYS A 202 5.02 4.44 -4.44
CA LYS A 202 6.38 3.90 -4.32
C LYS A 202 7.32 4.73 -5.19
N MET A 203 8.49 5.04 -4.64
CA MET A 203 9.60 5.63 -5.38
C MET A 203 10.59 4.55 -5.75
N LEU A 204 10.93 4.47 -7.04
CA LEU A 204 11.95 3.55 -7.54
C LEU A 204 13.34 4.18 -7.42
N ASP A 205 14.39 3.36 -7.55
CA ASP A 205 15.79 3.78 -7.41
C ASP A 205 16.20 4.91 -8.37
N ASP A 206 15.57 4.98 -9.56
CA ASP A 206 15.81 6.04 -10.55
C ASP A 206 15.04 7.34 -10.27
N GLY A 207 14.28 7.39 -9.17
CA GLY A 207 13.45 8.52 -8.76
C GLY A 207 12.08 8.59 -9.45
N SER A 208 11.77 7.66 -10.35
CA SER A 208 10.41 7.50 -10.89
C SER A 208 9.44 7.01 -9.81
N LEU A 209 8.14 7.14 -10.07
CA LEU A 209 7.08 6.81 -9.13
C LEU A 209 6.07 5.84 -9.74
N ILE A 210 5.59 4.92 -8.91
CA ILE A 210 4.41 4.10 -9.18
C ILE A 210 3.36 4.44 -8.11
N LEU A 211 2.16 4.77 -8.56
CA LEU A 211 1.03 5.11 -7.68
C LEU A 211 -0.11 4.11 -7.88
N GLY A 212 -0.72 3.69 -6.78
CA GLY A 212 -2.01 3.00 -6.75
C GLY A 212 -3.11 3.92 -6.23
N GLY A 213 -4.31 3.84 -6.80
CA GLY A 213 -5.45 4.59 -6.28
C GLY A 213 -6.77 4.29 -6.96
N LEU A 214 -7.71 5.21 -6.81
CA LEU A 214 -9.06 5.12 -7.40
C LEU A 214 -9.04 5.16 -8.94
N PHE A 215 -7.92 5.57 -9.54
CA PHE A 215 -7.69 5.59 -11.00
C PHE A 215 -7.08 4.28 -11.53
N GLY A 216 -6.69 3.34 -10.66
CA GLY A 216 -5.85 2.19 -11.01
C GLY A 216 -4.38 2.48 -10.70
N ILE A 217 -3.51 2.23 -11.67
CA ILE A 217 -2.05 2.38 -11.55
C ILE A 217 -1.58 3.54 -12.42
N ALA A 218 -0.69 4.39 -11.91
CA ALA A 218 -0.07 5.46 -12.68
C ALA A 218 1.44 5.47 -12.52
N PHE A 219 2.14 5.74 -13.62
CA PHE A 219 3.60 5.86 -13.68
C PHE A 219 3.98 7.32 -13.90
N TYR A 220 4.92 7.82 -13.12
CA TYR A 220 5.50 9.14 -13.29
C TYR A 220 7.03 9.02 -13.38
N ASP A 221 7.65 9.81 -14.25
CA ASP A 221 9.10 9.92 -14.27
C ASP A 221 9.62 10.73 -13.05
N LYS A 222 10.94 10.89 -12.96
CA LYS A 222 11.58 11.68 -11.90
C LYS A 222 11.27 13.20 -11.96
N ASN A 223 10.64 13.66 -13.03
CA ASN A 223 10.27 15.07 -13.26
C ASN A 223 8.77 15.32 -13.08
N ASP A 224 8.04 14.39 -12.44
CA ASP A 224 6.59 14.48 -12.21
C ASP A 224 5.72 14.39 -13.48
N VAL A 225 6.27 13.92 -14.61
CA VAL A 225 5.50 13.72 -15.84
C VAL A 225 4.87 12.34 -15.84
N LYS A 226 3.54 12.25 -15.98
CA LYS A 226 2.83 10.98 -16.15
C LYS A 226 3.28 10.33 -17.46
N THR A 227 3.97 9.20 -17.37
CA THR A 227 4.50 8.46 -18.53
C THR A 227 3.58 7.35 -18.99
N GLY A 228 2.62 6.94 -18.14
CA GLY A 228 1.65 5.90 -18.46
C GLY A 228 0.84 5.48 -17.25
N GLY A 229 0.16 4.35 -17.37
CA GLY A 229 -0.63 3.76 -16.31
C GLY A 229 -1.51 2.62 -16.81
N ILE A 230 -2.17 1.94 -15.87
CA ILE A 230 -3.12 0.86 -16.12
C ILE A 230 -4.41 1.26 -15.40
N SER A 231 -5.45 1.60 -16.15
CA SER A 231 -6.67 2.15 -15.53
C SER A 231 -7.49 1.08 -14.81
N GLY A 232 -8.19 1.48 -13.75
CA GLY A 232 -9.16 0.61 -13.08
C GLY A 232 -10.24 0.06 -14.05
N GLU A 233 -10.66 0.86 -15.03
CA GLU A 233 -11.60 0.44 -16.09
C GLU A 233 -11.01 -0.65 -16.99
N GLN A 234 -9.73 -0.54 -17.36
CA GLN A 234 -9.04 -1.56 -18.15
C GLN A 234 -8.99 -2.89 -17.39
N LEU A 235 -8.69 -2.87 -16.09
CA LEU A 235 -8.68 -4.05 -15.24
C LEU A 235 -10.09 -4.62 -15.06
N GLN A 236 -11.08 -3.75 -14.81
CA GLN A 236 -12.49 -4.13 -14.69
C GLN A 236 -12.98 -4.88 -15.92
N LYS A 237 -12.68 -4.37 -17.12
CA LYS A 237 -13.06 -4.98 -18.39
C LYS A 237 -12.41 -6.36 -18.59
N GLN A 238 -11.14 -6.51 -18.25
CA GLN A 238 -10.44 -7.80 -18.33
C GLN A 238 -11.04 -8.85 -17.38
N LEU A 239 -11.45 -8.42 -16.19
CA LEU A 239 -12.06 -9.29 -15.18
C LEU A 239 -13.55 -9.57 -15.42
N GLY A 240 -14.21 -8.82 -16.31
CA GLY A 240 -15.68 -8.84 -16.42
C GLY A 240 -16.37 -8.38 -15.13
N ALA A 241 -15.69 -7.56 -14.32
CA ALA A 241 -16.17 -7.14 -13.01
C ALA A 241 -17.29 -6.10 -13.14
N LYS A 242 -18.31 -6.22 -12.27
CA LYS A 242 -19.44 -5.28 -12.27
C LYS A 242 -19.15 -4.02 -11.47
N SER A 243 -18.28 -4.11 -10.47
CA SER A 243 -17.87 -2.99 -9.63
C SER A 243 -16.54 -2.41 -10.14
N PRO A 244 -16.28 -1.10 -9.93
CA PRO A 244 -14.98 -0.51 -10.22
C PRO A 244 -13.84 -1.19 -9.46
N ILE A 245 -12.69 -1.34 -10.12
CA ILE A 245 -11.47 -1.86 -9.49
C ILE A 245 -10.70 -0.72 -8.85
N ILE A 246 -10.56 -0.76 -7.53
CA ILE A 246 -9.71 0.15 -6.75
C ILE A 246 -8.40 -0.58 -6.46
N ILE A 247 -7.27 0.02 -6.86
CA ILE A 247 -5.94 -0.49 -6.54
C ILE A 247 -5.45 0.21 -5.28
N CYS A 248 -5.12 -0.56 -4.24
CA CYS A 248 -4.63 0.00 -2.99
C CYS A 248 -3.11 0.11 -2.98
N ASP A 249 -2.39 -1.01 -2.96
CA ASP A 249 -0.93 -1.06 -2.94
C ASP A 249 -0.38 -1.69 -4.21
N VAL A 250 0.82 -1.29 -4.61
CA VAL A 250 1.47 -1.74 -5.85
C VAL A 250 2.95 -1.95 -5.61
N HIS A 251 3.46 -3.14 -5.95
CA HIS A 251 4.88 -3.48 -5.80
C HIS A 251 5.42 -4.06 -7.10
N VAL A 252 6.66 -3.71 -7.44
CA VAL A 252 7.35 -4.25 -8.62
C VAL A 252 7.97 -5.59 -8.26
N LEU A 253 7.57 -6.64 -8.96
CA LEU A 253 8.18 -7.96 -8.83
C LEU A 253 9.52 -8.00 -9.59
N PRO A 254 10.42 -8.96 -9.29
CA PRO A 254 11.69 -9.11 -10.01
C PRO A 254 11.54 -9.33 -11.52
N ASN A 255 10.43 -9.94 -11.96
CA ASN A 255 10.07 -10.10 -13.37
C ASN A 255 9.50 -8.81 -14.02
N LYS A 256 9.48 -7.69 -13.29
CA LYS A 256 8.94 -6.37 -13.66
C LYS A 256 7.42 -6.27 -13.76
N ASN A 257 6.69 -7.34 -13.47
CA ASN A 257 5.25 -7.26 -13.27
C ASN A 257 4.94 -6.50 -11.97
N LEU A 258 3.69 -6.12 -11.83
CA LEU A 258 3.16 -5.39 -10.70
C LEU A 258 2.26 -6.31 -9.88
N LEU A 259 2.60 -6.50 -8.62
CA LEU A 259 1.70 -7.13 -7.65
C LEU A 259 0.84 -6.05 -7.01
N CYS A 260 -0.48 -6.19 -7.10
CA CYS A 260 -1.43 -5.17 -6.69
C CYS A 260 -2.48 -5.77 -5.75
N THR A 261 -2.79 -5.09 -4.65
CA THR A 261 -4.01 -5.38 -3.87
C THR A 261 -5.19 -4.64 -4.45
N THR A 262 -6.37 -5.24 -4.37
CA THR A 262 -7.62 -4.57 -4.72
C THR A 262 -8.55 -4.39 -3.51
N TYR A 263 -9.31 -3.30 -3.53
CA TYR A 263 -10.31 -3.03 -2.51
C TYR A 263 -11.72 -3.28 -3.05
N GLY A 264 -12.21 -4.50 -2.87
CA GLY A 264 -13.56 -4.88 -3.27
C GLY A 264 -14.14 -6.01 -2.43
N GLY A 265 -15.44 -6.26 -2.64
CA GLY A 265 -16.14 -7.41 -2.06
C GLY A 265 -15.72 -8.73 -2.71
N LYS A 266 -16.39 -9.82 -2.35
CA LYS A 266 -16.11 -11.19 -2.84
C LYS A 266 -16.12 -11.34 -4.37
N GLU A 267 -16.72 -10.40 -5.08
CA GLU A 267 -16.80 -10.40 -6.55
C GLU A 267 -15.57 -9.78 -7.23
N ILE A 268 -14.66 -9.19 -6.46
CA ILE A 268 -13.45 -8.52 -6.95
C ILE A 268 -12.22 -9.34 -6.53
N PRO A 269 -11.31 -9.66 -7.47
CA PRO A 269 -10.12 -10.41 -7.15
C PRO A 269 -9.23 -9.71 -6.12
N ASP A 270 -8.73 -10.42 -5.13
CA ASP A 270 -8.05 -9.83 -3.97
C ASP A 270 -6.68 -9.24 -4.32
N VAL A 271 -5.90 -10.02 -5.08
CA VAL A 271 -4.56 -9.66 -5.51
C VAL A 271 -4.38 -9.99 -7.00
N LEU A 272 -3.81 -9.04 -7.73
CA LEU A 272 -3.52 -9.15 -9.15
C LEU A 272 -2.02 -9.09 -9.39
N GLU A 273 -1.51 -9.99 -10.24
CA GLU A 273 -0.24 -9.75 -10.93
C GLU A 273 -0.56 -9.21 -12.33
N VAL A 274 -0.05 -8.02 -12.62
CA VAL A 274 -0.31 -7.30 -13.86
C VAL A 274 1.02 -7.01 -14.56
N SER A 275 1.12 -7.34 -15.83
CA SER A 275 2.30 -6.98 -16.63
C SER A 275 2.38 -5.46 -16.86
N GLN A 276 3.55 -4.95 -17.26
CA GLN A 276 3.73 -3.52 -17.53
C GLN A 276 2.86 -2.99 -18.69
N ASP A 277 2.46 -3.85 -19.62
CA ASP A 277 1.48 -3.53 -20.68
C ASP A 277 0.02 -3.65 -20.23
N GLY A 278 -0.22 -3.92 -18.94
CA GLY A 278 -1.53 -3.89 -18.32
C GLY A 278 -2.37 -5.14 -18.52
N LYS A 279 -1.76 -6.30 -18.82
CA LYS A 279 -2.45 -7.59 -18.87
C LYS A 279 -2.44 -8.23 -17.49
N ILE A 280 -3.60 -8.74 -17.07
CA ILE A 280 -3.67 -9.57 -15.86
C ILE A 280 -3.06 -10.92 -16.19
N VAL A 281 -1.93 -11.23 -15.56
CA VAL A 281 -1.21 -12.50 -15.76
C VAL A 281 -1.50 -13.51 -14.65
N LYS A 282 -1.94 -13.02 -13.48
CA LYS A 282 -2.29 -13.86 -12.34
C LYS A 282 -3.37 -13.21 -11.48
N VAL A 283 -4.23 -14.04 -10.93
CA VAL A 283 -5.21 -13.71 -9.91
C VAL A 283 -4.93 -14.59 -8.70
N ILE A 284 -4.88 -13.99 -7.51
CA ILE A 284 -4.72 -14.69 -6.24
C ILE A 284 -5.88 -14.26 -5.35
N ASP A 285 -6.81 -15.18 -5.12
CA ASP A 285 -8.04 -14.94 -4.36
C ASP A 285 -8.08 -15.80 -3.09
N PHE A 286 -8.78 -15.29 -2.09
CA PHE A 286 -8.92 -15.89 -0.77
C PHE A 286 -10.41 -16.05 -0.44
N PRO A 287 -10.92 -17.28 -0.27
CA PRO A 287 -12.36 -17.52 -0.09
C PRO A 287 -13.02 -16.75 1.06
N GLU A 288 -12.25 -16.49 2.12
CA GLU A 288 -12.70 -15.89 3.37
C GLU A 288 -12.17 -14.47 3.60
N HIS A 289 -11.41 -13.92 2.66
CA HIS A 289 -10.79 -12.61 2.81
C HIS A 289 -11.08 -11.75 1.58
N TYR A 290 -11.41 -10.48 1.81
CA TYR A 290 -11.67 -9.49 0.77
C TYR A 290 -11.48 -8.08 1.36
N PHE A 291 -11.52 -7.05 0.51
CA PHE A 291 -11.08 -5.68 0.83
C PHE A 291 -9.61 -5.62 1.26
N PHE A 292 -8.69 -6.01 0.35
CA PHE A 292 -7.25 -5.98 0.61
C PHE A 292 -6.73 -4.54 0.54
N SER A 293 -5.94 -4.14 1.55
CA SER A 293 -5.44 -2.79 1.70
C SER A 293 -3.94 -2.69 1.39
N ALA A 294 -3.07 -3.30 2.20
CA ALA A 294 -1.62 -3.17 2.05
C ALA A 294 -0.96 -4.50 1.67
N LEU A 295 0.26 -4.43 1.12
CA LEU A 295 1.11 -5.59 0.95
C LEU A 295 2.59 -5.29 1.23
N GLN A 296 3.35 -6.32 1.61
CA GLN A 296 4.82 -6.28 1.69
C GLN A 296 5.39 -7.57 1.13
N LEU A 297 6.30 -7.48 0.17
CA LEU A 297 6.99 -8.65 -0.38
C LEU A 297 7.99 -9.25 0.62
N LEU A 298 7.98 -10.57 0.75
CA LEU A 298 8.79 -11.33 1.69
C LEU A 298 9.57 -12.47 0.99
N ASP A 299 10.74 -12.79 1.51
CA ASP A 299 11.51 -13.98 1.14
C ASP A 299 10.93 -15.26 1.80
N ASP A 300 11.54 -16.42 1.53
CA ASP A 300 11.13 -17.71 2.11
C ASP A 300 11.37 -17.82 3.63
N ASN A 301 12.18 -16.92 4.19
CA ASN A 301 12.41 -16.80 5.63
C ASN A 301 11.49 -15.73 6.25
N LEU A 302 10.49 -15.25 5.52
CA LEU A 302 9.54 -14.22 5.90
C LEU A 302 10.19 -12.86 6.24
N LYS A 303 11.32 -12.55 5.60
CA LYS A 303 11.99 -11.25 5.70
C LYS A 303 11.61 -10.36 4.53
N PRO A 304 11.50 -9.02 4.72
CA PRO A 304 11.24 -8.10 3.63
C PRO A 304 12.26 -8.22 2.48
N LEU A 305 11.79 -8.24 1.24
CA LEU A 305 12.66 -8.16 0.05
C LEU A 305 13.19 -6.73 -0.20
N GLU A 306 12.49 -5.71 0.31
CA GLU A 306 12.82 -4.30 0.21
C GLU A 306 12.71 -3.58 1.55
#